data_AF-A0A2E0HEF1-F1
#
_entry.id   AF-A0A2E0HEF1-F1
#
_cell.length_a   1.000
_cell.length_b   1.000
_cell.length_c   1.000
_cell.angle_alpha   90.00
_cell.angle_beta   90.00
_cell.angle_gamma   90.00
#
_symmetry.space_group_name_H-M   'P 1'
#
loop_
_entity.id
_entity.type
_entity.pdbx_description
1 polymer ?
#
loop_
_entity_poly.entity_id
_entity_poly.type
_entity_poly.pdbx_seq_one_letter_code
_entity_poly.pdbx_strand_id
1 'polypeptide(L)'
;MSIKKALITLMLALASVLAQGHPVEPCRARLAQLAADYRSCAVRQASAGQCVAAERALTAHMARCRQAGFTERDLESARQHGFDQVVGDLAQSPYQQQQQQQRAALAMMQPNLRNFSDFFPEFDHISPRLRERFHTPDCPNAYQGDAGRWLYRGDTLLRRLPLAQESDAVPREYRFHFFSREHPQRCYPPDPATLENVKLLNLPSQLLGELARRPGQRVVRCDSAQCREEQEQLAARYQRYAALYREHRRLAFCVDARRQRARWRSLKGRPPPAPVAGSDCPGDELHTRALNAAGLLRELERELFEPASPGPENARAEGPKTE
;
A
#
# COMPACT_ATOMS: atom_id res chain seq x y z
N MET A 1 82.68 33.31 42.03
CA MET A 1 81.41 33.45 41.27
C MET A 1 80.26 33.34 42.26
N SER A 2 79.36 34.33 42.29
CA SER A 2 78.31 34.44 43.31
C SER A 2 77.19 33.43 43.06
N ILE A 3 76.84 32.64 44.08
CA ILE A 3 75.77 31.61 44.08
C ILE A 3 74.45 32.17 43.51
N LYS A 4 74.19 33.47 43.69
CA LYS A 4 73.01 34.15 43.14
C LYS A 4 72.97 34.14 41.61
N LYS A 5 74.13 34.24 40.93
CA LYS A 5 74.17 34.21 39.45
C LYS A 5 73.84 32.82 38.91
N ALA A 6 74.36 31.77 39.52
CA ALA A 6 74.08 30.38 39.12
C ALA A 6 72.60 30.00 39.29
N LEU A 7 71.97 30.45 40.38
CA LEU A 7 70.55 30.21 40.65
C LEU A 7 69.64 30.93 39.65
N ILE A 8 69.99 32.16 39.25
CA ILE A 8 69.25 32.90 38.22
C ILE A 8 69.44 32.25 36.85
N THR A 9 70.62 31.74 36.52
CA THR A 9 70.84 31.04 35.24
C THR A 9 70.10 29.71 35.18
N LEU A 10 70.04 28.98 36.31
CA LEU A 10 69.28 27.73 36.41
C LEU A 10 67.76 27.95 36.36
N MET A 11 67.26 29.02 36.99
CA MET A 11 65.85 29.42 36.91
C MET A 11 65.48 29.91 35.49
N LEU A 12 66.34 30.66 34.81
CA LEU A 12 66.12 31.05 33.42
C LEU A 12 66.17 29.85 32.47
N ALA A 13 67.05 28.87 32.72
CA ALA A 13 67.12 27.63 31.96
C ALA A 13 65.88 26.74 32.18
N LEU A 14 65.37 26.64 33.42
CA LEU A 14 64.13 25.91 33.70
C LEU A 14 62.89 26.60 33.10
N ALA A 15 62.83 27.94 33.17
CA ALA A 15 61.74 28.71 32.58
C ALA A 15 61.73 28.63 31.04
N SER A 16 62.91 28.50 30.41
CA SER A 16 63.01 28.33 28.95
C SER A 16 62.72 26.91 28.47
N VAL A 17 62.90 25.88 29.32
CA VAL A 17 62.42 24.51 29.03
C VAL A 17 60.89 24.39 29.21
N LEU A 18 60.30 25.13 30.17
CA LEU A 18 58.84 25.19 30.34
C LEU A 18 58.13 26.09 29.31
N ALA A 19 58.87 26.98 28.62
CA ALA A 19 58.37 27.83 27.55
C ALA A 19 58.61 27.26 26.13
N GLN A 20 59.23 26.07 26.01
CA GLN A 20 59.12 25.31 24.77
C GLN A 20 57.69 24.79 24.69
N GLY A 21 56.88 25.51 23.90
CA GLY A 21 55.46 25.28 23.72
C GLY A 21 55.14 23.79 23.68
N HIS A 22 54.24 23.38 24.57
CA HIS A 22 53.65 22.07 24.51
C HIS A 22 53.26 21.75 23.05
N PRO A 23 53.46 20.52 22.55
CA PRO A 23 52.92 20.08 21.24
C PRO A 23 51.38 20.11 21.17
N VAL A 24 50.73 20.68 22.19
CA VAL A 24 49.30 20.90 22.39
C VAL A 24 48.68 21.81 21.33
N GLU A 25 49.42 22.80 20.81
CA GLU A 25 48.90 23.71 19.78
C GLU A 25 48.82 23.11 18.36
N PRO A 26 49.87 22.48 17.80
CA PRO A 26 49.84 22.04 16.40
C PRO A 26 48.81 20.95 16.11
N CYS A 27 48.57 20.02 17.05
CA CYS A 27 47.57 18.96 16.85
C CYS A 27 46.15 19.50 16.85
N ARG A 28 45.80 20.33 17.84
CA ARG A 28 44.46 20.94 17.92
C ARG A 28 44.21 21.91 16.78
N ALA A 29 45.19 22.74 16.43
CA ALA A 29 45.07 23.68 15.31
C ALA A 29 44.88 22.95 13.98
N ARG A 30 45.67 21.90 13.73
CA ARG A 30 45.51 21.10 12.50
C ARG A 30 44.21 20.31 12.49
N LEU A 31 43.75 19.83 13.64
CA LEU A 31 42.46 19.17 13.78
C LEU A 31 41.30 20.14 13.48
N ALA A 32 41.35 21.36 14.01
CA ALA A 32 40.38 22.41 13.72
C ALA A 32 40.38 22.76 12.21
N GLN A 33 41.54 22.89 11.59
CA GLN A 33 41.62 23.12 10.13
C GLN A 33 40.97 21.99 9.33
N LEU A 34 41.29 20.73 9.64
CA LEU A 34 40.71 19.58 8.94
C LEU A 34 39.19 19.47 9.18
N ALA A 35 38.72 19.87 10.36
CA ALA A 35 37.31 19.95 10.67
C ALA A 35 36.62 21.05 9.85
N ALA A 36 37.23 22.23 9.72
CA ALA A 36 36.77 23.29 8.85
C ALA A 36 36.74 22.84 7.38
N ASP A 37 37.78 22.18 6.88
CA ASP A 37 37.86 21.67 5.51
C ASP A 37 36.75 20.64 5.24
N TYR A 38 36.53 19.70 6.16
CA TYR A 38 35.44 18.73 6.07
C TYR A 38 34.07 19.41 6.10
N ARG A 39 33.81 20.31 7.04
CA ARG A 39 32.55 21.04 7.16
C ARG A 39 32.27 21.88 5.92
N SER A 40 33.29 22.56 5.41
CA SER A 40 33.21 23.37 4.20
C SER A 40 32.90 22.55 2.94
N CYS A 41 33.44 21.32 2.86
CA CYS A 41 33.04 20.37 1.84
C CYS A 41 31.59 19.92 2.05
N ALA A 42 31.23 19.49 3.26
CA ALA A 42 29.93 18.90 3.58
C ALA A 42 28.77 19.88 3.35
N VAL A 43 28.94 21.16 3.67
CA VAL A 43 27.95 22.22 3.38
C VAL A 43 27.73 22.41 1.88
N ARG A 44 28.77 22.20 1.06
CA ARG A 44 28.72 22.35 -0.41
C ARG A 44 28.56 21.04 -1.16
N GLN A 45 28.40 19.94 -0.44
CA GLN A 45 28.32 18.60 -1.02
C GLN A 45 27.13 18.50 -1.96
N ALA A 46 27.38 18.05 -3.18
CA ALA A 46 26.38 17.84 -4.22
C ALA A 46 26.12 16.34 -4.50
N SER A 47 27.08 15.46 -4.20
CA SER A 47 26.91 14.02 -4.40
C SER A 47 27.56 13.18 -3.30
N ALA A 48 27.10 11.92 -3.19
CA ALA A 48 27.65 10.96 -2.26
C ALA A 48 29.15 10.76 -2.52
N GLY A 49 29.95 10.71 -1.45
CA GLY A 49 31.38 10.41 -1.54
C GLY A 49 32.31 11.62 -1.72
N GLN A 50 31.81 12.80 -2.10
CA GLN A 50 32.67 13.97 -2.40
C GLN A 50 33.55 14.41 -1.22
N CYS A 51 33.06 14.27 0.01
CA CYS A 51 33.77 14.71 1.21
C CYS A 51 34.51 13.59 1.95
N VAL A 52 34.52 12.36 1.42
CA VAL A 52 35.12 11.18 2.08
C VAL A 52 36.62 11.37 2.30
N ALA A 53 37.33 12.03 1.39
CA ALA A 53 38.76 12.30 1.56
C ALA A 53 39.03 13.24 2.74
N ALA A 54 38.25 14.32 2.87
CA ALA A 54 38.35 15.27 3.98
C ALA A 54 37.94 14.63 5.31
N GLU A 55 36.88 13.82 5.30
CA GLU A 55 36.44 13.03 6.46
C GLU A 55 37.53 12.07 6.93
N ARG A 56 38.10 11.27 6.02
CA ARG A 56 39.20 10.34 6.34
C ARG A 56 40.43 11.07 6.88
N ALA A 57 40.77 12.22 6.31
CA ALA A 57 41.89 13.03 6.78
C ALA A 57 41.66 13.54 8.21
N LEU A 58 40.45 14.04 8.50
CA LEU A 58 40.01 14.45 9.83
C LEU A 58 40.09 13.28 10.83
N THR A 59 39.49 12.13 10.51
CA THR A 59 39.49 10.95 11.39
C THR A 59 40.91 10.41 11.63
N ALA A 60 41.74 10.34 10.59
CA ALA A 60 43.13 9.89 10.72
C ALA A 60 43.95 10.85 11.58
N HIS A 61 43.71 12.16 11.49
CA HIS A 61 44.40 13.14 12.32
C HIS A 61 43.91 13.12 13.78
N MET A 62 42.61 12.96 14.01
CA MET A 62 42.08 12.69 15.36
C MET A 62 42.76 11.49 16.01
N ALA A 63 42.89 10.37 15.28
CA ALA A 63 43.54 9.17 15.79
C ALA A 63 45.02 9.40 16.16
N ARG A 64 45.75 10.19 15.35
CA ARG A 64 47.14 10.58 15.66
C ARG A 64 47.21 11.46 16.91
N CYS A 65 46.31 12.44 17.07
CA CYS A 65 46.28 13.27 18.27
C CYS A 65 45.92 12.44 19.53
N ARG A 66 45.04 11.44 19.43
CA ARG A 66 44.79 10.49 20.54
C ARG A 66 46.07 9.75 20.95
N GLN A 67 46.83 9.24 19.99
CA GLN A 67 48.09 8.53 20.25
C GLN A 67 49.15 9.44 20.88
N ALA A 68 49.09 10.76 20.61
CA ALA A 68 49.97 11.76 21.21
C ALA A 68 49.54 12.21 22.63
N GLY A 69 48.50 11.60 23.22
CA GLY A 69 48.10 11.84 24.61
C GLY A 69 47.05 12.95 24.81
N PHE A 70 46.38 13.40 23.75
CA PHE A 70 45.27 14.36 23.89
C PHE A 70 43.99 13.68 24.37
N THR A 71 43.22 14.39 25.21
CA THR A 71 41.94 13.88 25.71
C THR A 71 40.84 13.99 24.66
N GLU A 72 39.81 13.14 24.73
CA GLU A 72 38.65 13.24 23.83
C GLU A 72 37.98 14.62 23.89
N ARG A 73 37.92 15.23 25.08
CA ARG A 73 37.34 16.56 25.26
C ARG A 73 38.09 17.62 24.46
N ASP A 74 39.42 17.55 24.44
CA ASP A 74 40.27 18.47 23.71
C ASP A 74 40.13 18.32 22.20
N LEU A 75 40.04 17.08 21.74
CA LEU A 75 39.87 16.76 20.32
C LEU A 75 38.50 17.21 19.83
N GLU A 76 37.45 16.96 20.62
CA GLU A 76 36.09 17.35 20.28
C GLU A 76 35.95 18.88 20.31
N SER A 77 36.56 19.56 21.28
CA SER A 77 36.58 21.02 21.32
C SER A 77 37.28 21.62 20.09
N ALA A 78 38.40 21.07 19.65
CA ALA A 78 39.11 21.53 18.46
C ALA A 78 38.32 21.25 17.17
N ARG A 79 37.67 20.07 17.08
CA ARG A 79 36.78 19.71 15.97
C ARG A 79 35.60 20.66 15.87
N GLN A 80 34.92 20.92 16.99
CA GLN A 80 33.80 21.84 17.05
C GLN A 80 34.22 23.26 16.68
N HIS A 81 35.37 23.73 17.21
CA HIS A 81 35.91 25.02 16.83
C HIS A 81 36.13 25.14 15.31
N GLY A 82 36.67 24.10 14.66
CA GLY A 82 36.80 24.06 13.20
C GLY A 82 35.46 24.07 12.47
N PHE A 83 34.43 23.41 13.00
CA PHE A 83 33.08 23.45 12.42
C PHE A 83 32.44 24.83 12.55
N ASP A 84 32.62 25.50 13.69
CA ASP A 84 32.04 26.82 13.97
C ASP A 84 32.65 27.94 13.10
N GLN A 85 33.86 27.72 12.57
CA GLN A 85 34.51 28.65 11.63
C GLN A 85 33.86 28.66 10.24
N VAL A 86 33.05 27.65 9.90
CA VAL A 86 32.44 27.52 8.58
C VAL A 86 30.99 27.96 8.63
N VAL A 87 30.69 29.05 7.92
CA VAL A 87 29.32 29.53 7.73
C VAL A 87 28.56 28.58 6.81
N GLY A 88 27.39 28.13 7.27
CA GLY A 88 26.45 27.34 6.49
C GLY A 88 25.91 26.12 7.23
N ASP A 89 24.64 25.81 6.97
CA ASP A 89 23.96 24.67 7.57
C ASP A 89 24.11 23.43 6.67
N LEU A 90 24.43 22.28 7.27
CA LEU A 90 24.45 20.99 6.56
C LEU A 90 23.07 20.64 6.02
N ALA A 91 22.00 21.03 6.71
CA ALA A 91 20.62 20.79 6.25
C ALA A 91 20.32 21.52 4.94
N GLN A 92 21.06 22.60 4.63
CA GLN A 92 20.94 23.36 3.39
C GLN A 92 21.89 22.88 2.29
N SER A 93 22.74 21.87 2.56
CA SER A 93 23.61 21.33 1.51
C SER A 93 22.78 20.71 0.37
N PRO A 94 23.18 20.89 -0.90
CA PRO A 94 22.45 20.32 -2.03
C PRO A 94 22.23 18.81 -1.92
N TYR A 95 23.23 18.08 -1.42
CA TYR A 95 23.13 16.65 -1.19
C TYR A 95 22.11 16.28 -0.10
N GLN A 96 22.08 16.99 1.03
CA GLN A 96 21.08 16.73 2.07
C GLN A 96 19.67 17.10 1.61
N GLN A 97 19.50 18.21 0.89
CA GLN A 97 18.23 18.57 0.28
C GLN A 97 17.76 17.50 -0.71
N GLN A 98 18.65 16.98 -1.56
CA GLN A 98 18.34 15.88 -2.47
C GLN A 98 17.93 14.61 -1.73
N GLN A 99 18.66 14.24 -0.66
CA GLN A 99 18.32 13.09 0.18
C GLN A 99 16.97 13.26 0.87
N GLN A 100 16.67 14.45 1.41
CA GLN A 100 15.38 14.75 2.01
C GLN A 100 14.25 14.68 0.98
N GLN A 101 14.44 15.24 -0.21
CA GLN A 101 13.48 15.13 -1.31
C GLN A 101 13.23 13.68 -1.72
N GLN A 102 14.29 12.86 -1.83
CA GLN A 102 14.17 11.43 -2.13
C GLN A 102 13.42 10.67 -1.03
N ARG A 103 13.74 10.93 0.24
CA ARG A 103 13.03 10.32 1.38
C ARG A 103 11.56 10.73 1.43
N ALA A 104 11.27 12.01 1.18
CA ALA A 104 9.91 12.52 1.09
C ALA A 104 9.14 11.86 -0.06
N ALA A 105 9.76 11.74 -1.25
CA ALA A 105 9.17 11.06 -2.39
C ALA A 105 8.89 9.57 -2.09
N LEU A 106 9.84 8.85 -1.48
CA LEU A 106 9.65 7.46 -1.07
C LEU A 106 8.56 7.30 -0.01
N ALA A 107 8.52 8.17 1.01
CA ALA A 107 7.48 8.17 2.03
C ALA A 107 6.10 8.42 1.41
N MET A 108 6.02 9.20 0.35
CA MET A 108 4.79 9.46 -0.39
C MET A 108 4.41 8.34 -1.37
N MET A 109 5.32 7.43 -1.74
CA MET A 109 4.97 6.22 -2.52
C MET A 109 4.44 5.08 -1.64
N GLN A 110 4.89 5.00 -0.38
CA GLN A 110 4.53 3.94 0.55
C GLN A 110 3.02 3.75 0.77
N PRO A 111 2.15 4.78 0.80
CA PRO A 111 0.72 4.59 0.99
C PRO A 111 0.09 3.70 -0.08
N ASN A 112 0.38 3.91 -1.38
CA ASN A 112 -0.21 3.07 -2.43
C ASN A 112 0.22 1.60 -2.29
N LEU A 113 1.50 1.36 -2.04
CA LEU A 113 2.06 0.02 -1.86
C LEU A 113 1.53 -0.67 -0.59
N ARG A 114 1.44 0.06 0.52
CA ARG A 114 0.91 -0.44 1.78
C ARG A 114 -0.55 -0.84 1.62
N ASN A 115 -1.36 0.05 1.07
CA ASN A 115 -2.76 -0.22 0.89
C ASN A 115 -2.99 -1.33 -0.15
N PHE A 116 -2.12 -1.43 -1.18
CA PHE A 116 -2.17 -2.58 -2.09
C PHE A 116 -1.96 -3.89 -1.32
N SER A 117 -0.96 -3.93 -0.43
CA SER A 117 -0.68 -5.10 0.40
C SER A 117 -1.82 -5.38 1.40
N ASP A 118 -2.50 -4.36 1.90
CA ASP A 118 -3.64 -4.51 2.82
C ASP A 118 -4.88 -5.07 2.10
N PHE A 119 -5.18 -4.61 0.88
CA PHE A 119 -6.35 -5.07 0.10
C PHE A 119 -6.08 -6.37 -0.69
N PHE A 120 -4.84 -6.59 -1.11
CA PHE A 120 -4.42 -7.71 -1.94
C PHE A 120 -3.16 -8.41 -1.38
N PRO A 121 -3.18 -8.86 -0.11
CA PRO A 121 -1.99 -9.47 0.54
C PRO A 121 -1.51 -10.73 -0.18
N GLU A 122 -2.42 -11.39 -0.87
CA GLU A 122 -2.18 -12.58 -1.67
C GLU A 122 -1.35 -12.31 -2.93
N PHE A 123 -1.18 -11.04 -3.30
CA PHE A 123 -0.61 -10.59 -4.57
C PHE A 123 0.67 -9.77 -4.37
N ASP A 124 1.40 -9.99 -3.28
CA ASP A 124 2.66 -9.31 -2.97
C ASP A 124 3.70 -9.39 -4.10
N HIS A 125 3.66 -10.44 -4.93
CA HIS A 125 4.51 -10.57 -6.13
C HIS A 125 4.25 -9.51 -7.20
N ILE A 126 3.12 -8.80 -7.14
CA ILE A 126 2.76 -7.70 -8.03
C ILE A 126 3.35 -6.37 -7.55
N SER A 127 3.60 -6.20 -6.25
CA SER A 127 4.12 -4.96 -5.64
C SER A 127 5.38 -4.40 -6.34
N PRO A 128 6.36 -5.20 -6.80
CA PRO A 128 7.51 -4.67 -7.56
C PRO A 128 7.17 -4.01 -8.91
N ARG A 129 5.97 -4.27 -9.44
CA ARG A 129 5.46 -3.71 -10.71
C ARG A 129 4.61 -2.46 -10.52
N LEU A 130 4.28 -2.14 -9.27
CA LEU A 130 3.69 -0.89 -8.82
C LEU A 130 4.84 0.12 -8.72
N ARG A 131 4.97 0.95 -9.76
CA ARG A 131 6.04 1.95 -9.91
C ARG A 131 5.44 3.34 -9.98
N GLU A 132 4.64 3.68 -8.98
CA GLU A 132 3.89 4.92 -8.96
C GLU A 132 4.84 6.12 -8.99
N ARG A 133 4.69 6.96 -10.01
CA ARG A 133 5.41 8.23 -10.06
C ARG A 133 4.64 9.24 -9.22
N PHE A 134 5.19 9.54 -8.04
CA PHE A 134 4.68 10.61 -7.18
C PHE A 134 5.46 11.90 -7.45
N HIS A 135 4.76 13.04 -7.47
CA HIS A 135 5.37 14.37 -7.60
C HIS A 135 6.18 14.52 -8.91
N THR A 136 5.50 14.31 -10.05
CA THR A 136 6.07 14.62 -11.36
C THR A 136 5.88 16.12 -11.69
N PRO A 137 6.62 16.69 -12.65
CA PRO A 137 6.43 18.09 -13.06
C PRO A 137 4.99 18.42 -13.45
N ASP A 138 4.27 17.47 -14.05
CA ASP A 138 2.87 17.61 -14.46
C ASP A 138 1.87 17.38 -13.30
N CYS A 139 2.28 16.63 -12.28
CA CYS A 139 1.45 16.27 -11.13
C CYS A 139 2.17 16.55 -9.80
N PRO A 140 2.30 17.83 -9.40
CA PRO A 140 2.92 18.18 -8.13
C PRO A 140 2.07 17.64 -6.97
N ASN A 141 2.72 16.96 -6.02
CA ASN A 141 2.10 16.38 -4.81
C ASN A 141 0.97 15.36 -5.08
N ALA A 142 1.01 14.70 -6.23
CA ALA A 142 0.03 13.70 -6.62
C ALA A 142 0.71 12.53 -7.36
N TYR A 143 -0.01 11.43 -7.46
CA TYR A 143 0.37 10.34 -8.36
C TYR A 143 -0.13 10.60 -9.77
N GLN A 144 0.70 10.30 -10.76
CA GLN A 144 0.31 10.34 -12.15
C GLN A 144 -0.27 8.98 -12.58
N GLY A 145 -1.47 9.01 -13.18
CA GLY A 145 -2.06 7.83 -13.79
C GLY A 145 -1.27 7.36 -15.02
N ASP A 146 -1.14 6.05 -15.17
CA ASP A 146 -0.45 5.40 -16.28
C ASP A 146 -1.44 4.81 -17.30
N ALA A 147 -1.08 4.88 -18.57
CA ALA A 147 -1.87 4.28 -19.64
C ALA A 147 -1.96 2.75 -19.49
N GLY A 148 -3.15 2.19 -19.74
CA GLY A 148 -3.38 0.74 -19.67
C GLY A 148 -3.39 0.17 -18.25
N ARG A 149 -3.46 1.03 -17.22
CA ARG A 149 -3.59 0.64 -15.83
C ARG A 149 -5.00 0.84 -15.29
N TRP A 150 -5.21 0.36 -14.07
CA TRP A 150 -6.50 0.35 -13.40
C TRP A 150 -6.42 1.01 -12.02
N LEU A 151 -7.54 1.62 -11.66
CA LEU A 151 -7.79 2.23 -10.37
C LEU A 151 -8.81 1.39 -9.63
N TYR A 152 -8.48 0.94 -8.43
CA TYR A 152 -9.42 0.24 -7.55
C TYR A 152 -10.46 1.21 -6.99
N ARG A 153 -11.72 0.80 -7.00
CA ARG A 153 -12.87 1.58 -6.51
C ARG A 153 -13.57 0.93 -5.31
N GLY A 154 -12.99 -0.13 -4.76
CA GLY A 154 -13.54 -0.88 -3.64
C GLY A 154 -14.19 -2.18 -4.09
N ASP A 155 -14.89 -2.81 -3.15
CA ASP A 155 -15.56 -4.07 -3.37
C ASP A 155 -16.90 -4.18 -2.66
N THR A 156 -17.72 -5.10 -3.15
CA THR A 156 -19.01 -5.47 -2.55
C THR A 156 -19.06 -6.98 -2.34
N LEU A 157 -19.45 -7.40 -1.13
CA LEU A 157 -19.64 -8.80 -0.80
C LEU A 157 -21.10 -9.21 -1.01
N LEU A 158 -21.34 -10.22 -1.85
CA LEU A 158 -22.65 -10.81 -2.08
C LEU A 158 -22.66 -12.27 -1.64
N ARG A 159 -23.79 -12.73 -1.10
CA ARG A 159 -23.94 -14.11 -0.63
C ARG A 159 -24.87 -14.91 -1.54
N ARG A 160 -24.39 -16.04 -2.04
CA ARG A 160 -25.23 -17.04 -2.73
C ARG A 160 -26.15 -17.69 -1.70
N LEU A 161 -27.45 -17.69 -1.99
CA LEU A 161 -28.46 -18.25 -1.11
C LEU A 161 -28.67 -19.73 -1.45
N PRO A 162 -28.56 -20.65 -0.48
CA PRO A 162 -28.59 -22.08 -0.76
C PRO A 162 -29.97 -22.55 -1.24
N LEU A 163 -30.01 -23.26 -2.36
CA LEU A 163 -31.24 -23.91 -2.82
C LEU A 163 -31.49 -25.18 -2.01
N ALA A 164 -32.75 -25.43 -1.63
CA ALA A 164 -33.15 -26.52 -0.74
C ALA A 164 -32.74 -27.93 -1.19
N GLN A 165 -32.42 -28.10 -2.49
CA GLN A 165 -32.02 -29.38 -3.09
C GLN A 165 -30.51 -29.64 -2.99
N GLU A 166 -29.72 -28.67 -2.59
CA GLU A 166 -28.30 -28.86 -2.32
C GLU A 166 -28.14 -29.21 -0.83
N SER A 167 -28.19 -30.51 -0.52
CA SER A 167 -28.16 -31.04 0.86
C SER A 167 -26.91 -30.64 1.67
N ASP A 168 -25.88 -30.12 1.01
CA ASP A 168 -24.61 -29.65 1.61
C ASP A 168 -24.21 -28.23 1.19
N ALA A 169 -25.15 -27.39 0.73
CA ALA A 169 -24.81 -26.04 0.28
C ALA A 169 -24.49 -25.09 1.45
N VAL A 170 -23.21 -25.02 1.80
CA VAL A 170 -22.65 -23.91 2.58
C VAL A 170 -22.91 -22.62 1.80
N PRO A 171 -23.46 -21.55 2.43
CA PRO A 171 -23.54 -20.24 1.82
C PRO A 171 -22.17 -19.84 1.28
N ARG A 172 -22.08 -19.57 -0.02
CA ARG A 172 -20.85 -19.11 -0.66
C ARG A 172 -20.88 -17.61 -0.78
N GLU A 173 -19.83 -16.96 -0.31
CA GLU A 173 -19.66 -15.52 -0.46
C GLU A 173 -18.82 -15.23 -1.69
N TYR A 174 -19.22 -14.19 -2.42
CA TYR A 174 -18.54 -13.71 -3.61
C TYR A 174 -18.22 -12.24 -3.43
N ARG A 175 -16.93 -11.89 -3.54
CA ARG A 175 -16.46 -10.52 -3.46
C ARG A 175 -16.30 -9.97 -4.87
N PHE A 176 -16.98 -8.86 -5.15
CA PHE A 176 -16.95 -8.15 -6.42
C PHE A 176 -16.05 -6.94 -6.28
N HIS A 177 -14.90 -6.98 -6.95
CA HIS A 177 -13.92 -5.91 -6.98
C HIS A 177 -14.18 -4.99 -8.18
N PHE A 178 -14.25 -3.68 -7.92
CA PHE A 178 -14.55 -2.68 -8.93
C PHE A 178 -13.29 -1.95 -9.35
N PHE A 179 -13.09 -1.81 -10.66
CA PHE A 179 -11.94 -1.13 -11.24
C PHE A 179 -12.38 -0.19 -12.35
N SER A 180 -11.92 1.06 -12.30
CA SER A 180 -12.05 1.99 -13.44
C SER A 180 -10.71 2.10 -14.17
N ARG A 181 -10.74 2.35 -15.48
CA ARG A 181 -9.49 2.60 -16.23
C ARG A 181 -8.78 3.85 -15.69
N GLU A 182 -7.47 3.76 -15.60
CA GLU A 182 -6.63 4.92 -15.34
C GLU A 182 -6.53 5.80 -16.58
N HIS A 183 -6.51 7.12 -16.36
CA HIS A 183 -6.30 8.08 -17.42
C HIS A 183 -4.87 8.61 -17.36
N PRO A 184 -4.10 8.51 -18.46
CA PRO A 184 -2.76 9.07 -18.50
C PRO A 184 -2.83 10.58 -18.21
N GLN A 185 -1.83 11.09 -17.49
CA GLN A 185 -1.70 12.51 -17.12
C GLN A 185 -2.75 13.05 -16.15
N ARG A 186 -3.70 12.22 -15.68
CA ARG A 186 -4.55 12.59 -14.55
C ARG A 186 -3.76 12.50 -13.26
N CYS A 187 -3.87 13.54 -12.44
CA CYS A 187 -3.23 13.60 -11.15
C CYS A 187 -4.19 13.12 -10.05
N TYR A 188 -3.72 12.18 -9.24
CA TYR A 188 -4.46 11.62 -8.11
C TYR A 188 -3.77 12.05 -6.82
N PRO A 189 -4.33 13.03 -6.09
CA PRO A 189 -3.75 13.42 -4.81
C PRO A 189 -3.85 12.25 -3.84
N PRO A 190 -2.83 12.04 -2.98
CA PRO A 190 -2.95 11.11 -1.87
C PRO A 190 -4.09 11.58 -0.96
N ASP A 191 -4.92 10.66 -0.49
CA ASP A 191 -6.02 11.02 0.41
C ASP A 191 -5.46 11.31 1.81
N PRO A 192 -5.59 12.54 2.34
CA PRO A 192 -4.97 12.90 3.61
C PRO A 192 -5.76 12.41 4.84
N ALA A 193 -6.98 11.88 4.69
CA ALA A 193 -7.92 11.78 5.82
C ALA A 193 -8.58 10.42 6.05
N THR A 194 -8.68 9.52 5.07
CA THR A 194 -9.50 8.31 5.25
C THR A 194 -8.85 7.02 4.75
N LEU A 195 -8.65 6.09 5.68
CA LEU A 195 -8.32 4.67 5.40
C LEU A 195 -9.42 3.96 4.58
N GLU A 196 -10.62 4.54 4.48
CA GLU A 196 -11.79 3.95 3.80
C GLU A 196 -11.84 4.22 2.29
N ASN A 197 -11.06 5.18 1.77
CA ASN A 197 -11.07 5.56 0.35
C ASN A 197 -9.67 5.54 -0.27
N VAL A 198 -8.89 4.51 0.05
CA VAL A 198 -7.61 4.37 -0.64
C VAL A 198 -7.86 4.07 -2.12
N LYS A 199 -7.56 5.08 -2.93
CA LYS A 199 -7.37 4.94 -4.37
C LYS A 199 -6.11 4.12 -4.62
N LEU A 200 -6.24 2.81 -4.78
CA LEU A 200 -5.15 1.97 -5.29
C LEU A 200 -5.04 2.19 -6.79
N LEU A 201 -4.01 2.92 -7.20
CA LEU A 201 -3.83 3.37 -8.57
C LEU A 201 -2.77 2.53 -9.31
N ASN A 202 -2.72 2.70 -10.63
CA ASN A 202 -1.73 2.09 -11.54
C ASN A 202 -1.66 0.55 -11.51
N LEU A 203 -2.76 -0.12 -11.13
CA LEU A 203 -2.82 -1.56 -11.04
C LEU A 203 -2.68 -2.23 -12.43
N PRO A 204 -1.84 -3.27 -12.57
CA PRO A 204 -1.67 -3.99 -13.83
C PRO A 204 -2.90 -4.82 -14.20
N SER A 205 -3.21 -4.92 -15.49
CA SER A 205 -4.25 -5.84 -15.99
C SER A 205 -4.02 -7.31 -15.60
N GLN A 206 -2.77 -7.71 -15.36
CA GLN A 206 -2.44 -9.05 -14.86
C GLN A 206 -3.10 -9.33 -13.50
N LEU A 207 -3.11 -8.36 -12.57
CA LEU A 207 -3.77 -8.51 -11.27
C LEU A 207 -5.26 -8.84 -11.45
N LEU A 208 -5.94 -8.07 -12.32
CA LEU A 208 -7.36 -8.29 -12.61
C LEU A 208 -7.60 -9.68 -13.22
N GLY A 209 -6.69 -10.14 -14.08
CA GLY A 209 -6.75 -11.47 -14.67
C GLY A 209 -6.57 -12.59 -13.64
N GLU A 210 -5.62 -12.45 -12.72
CA GLU A 210 -5.40 -13.43 -11.64
C GLU A 210 -6.56 -13.42 -10.64
N LEU A 211 -7.06 -12.23 -10.27
CA LEU A 211 -8.20 -12.06 -9.37
C LEU A 211 -9.48 -12.69 -9.94
N ALA A 212 -9.76 -12.50 -11.23
CA ALA A 212 -10.92 -13.09 -11.90
C ALA A 212 -10.90 -14.62 -11.97
N ARG A 213 -9.71 -15.25 -11.86
CA ARG A 213 -9.57 -16.72 -11.85
C ARG A 213 -9.78 -17.33 -10.47
N ARG A 214 -9.75 -16.53 -9.39
CA ARG A 214 -9.91 -17.06 -8.04
C ARG A 214 -11.38 -17.42 -7.75
N PRO A 215 -11.64 -18.57 -7.10
CA PRO A 215 -12.98 -18.91 -6.62
C PRO A 215 -13.52 -17.83 -5.67
N GLY A 216 -14.80 -17.49 -5.81
CA GLY A 216 -15.43 -16.46 -4.96
C GLY A 216 -15.02 -15.02 -5.26
N GLN A 217 -14.19 -14.77 -6.27
CA GLN A 217 -13.75 -13.43 -6.65
C GLN A 217 -14.33 -13.03 -8.00
N ARG A 218 -14.85 -11.81 -8.11
CA ARG A 218 -15.42 -11.26 -9.35
C ARG A 218 -14.81 -9.91 -9.63
N VAL A 219 -14.48 -9.66 -10.90
CA VAL A 219 -13.87 -8.40 -11.35
C VAL A 219 -14.87 -7.66 -12.20
N VAL A 220 -15.21 -6.44 -11.80
CA VAL A 220 -16.07 -5.52 -12.55
C VAL A 220 -15.19 -4.40 -13.09
N ARG A 221 -15.13 -4.29 -14.42
CA ARG A 221 -14.48 -3.18 -15.11
C ARG A 221 -15.54 -2.14 -15.41
N CYS A 222 -15.37 -0.96 -14.82
CA CYS A 222 -16.32 0.12 -14.92
C CYS A 222 -15.98 1.02 -16.10
N ASP A 223 -17.01 1.42 -16.82
CA ASP A 223 -16.91 2.46 -17.85
C ASP A 223 -16.94 3.84 -17.18
N SER A 224 -17.67 3.96 -16.07
CA SER A 224 -17.72 5.18 -15.28
C SER A 224 -16.48 5.33 -14.40
N ALA A 225 -16.00 6.57 -14.24
CA ALA A 225 -14.83 6.84 -13.40
C ALA A 225 -15.07 6.45 -11.94
N GLN A 226 -16.31 6.45 -11.43
CA GLN A 226 -16.62 6.18 -10.02
C GLN A 226 -17.19 4.78 -9.77
N CYS A 227 -17.39 3.96 -10.81
CA CYS A 227 -18.06 2.66 -10.72
C CYS A 227 -19.49 2.68 -10.17
N ARG A 228 -20.11 3.86 -10.03
CA ARG A 228 -21.37 4.02 -9.31
C ARG A 228 -22.52 3.30 -10.02
N GLU A 229 -22.58 3.43 -11.34
CA GLU A 229 -23.62 2.80 -12.13
C GLU A 229 -23.52 1.26 -12.04
N GLU A 230 -22.32 0.72 -12.17
CA GLU A 230 -22.08 -0.72 -12.07
C GLU A 230 -22.39 -1.28 -10.67
N GLN A 231 -22.08 -0.51 -9.62
CA GLN A 231 -22.45 -0.84 -8.24
C GLN A 231 -23.97 -0.84 -8.04
N GLU A 232 -24.68 0.18 -8.53
CA GLU A 232 -26.13 0.28 -8.44
C GLU A 232 -26.82 -0.85 -9.23
N GLN A 233 -26.34 -1.16 -10.43
CA GLN A 233 -26.83 -2.27 -11.24
C GLN A 233 -26.62 -3.62 -10.53
N LEU A 234 -25.45 -3.86 -9.94
CA LEU A 234 -25.18 -5.08 -9.17
C LEU A 234 -26.12 -5.20 -7.97
N ALA A 235 -26.31 -4.11 -7.22
CA ALA A 235 -27.21 -4.08 -6.07
C ALA A 235 -28.66 -4.40 -6.48
N ALA A 236 -29.15 -3.80 -7.57
CA ALA A 236 -30.50 -4.05 -8.08
C ALA A 236 -30.69 -5.51 -8.51
N ARG A 237 -29.71 -6.10 -9.23
CA ARG A 237 -29.75 -7.52 -9.62
C ARG A 237 -29.76 -8.43 -8.40
N TYR A 238 -28.94 -8.15 -7.39
CA TYR A 238 -28.91 -8.94 -6.17
C TYR A 238 -30.21 -8.83 -5.35
N GLN A 239 -30.82 -7.64 -5.28
CA GLN A 239 -32.14 -7.47 -4.66
C GLN A 239 -33.22 -8.30 -5.37
N ARG A 240 -33.20 -8.33 -6.70
CA ARG A 240 -34.09 -9.18 -7.52
C ARG A 240 -33.85 -10.67 -7.24
N TYR A 241 -32.59 -11.11 -7.18
CA TYR A 241 -32.22 -12.47 -6.81
C TYR A 241 -32.75 -12.85 -5.41
N ALA A 242 -32.54 -11.99 -4.41
CA ALA A 242 -33.01 -12.23 -3.04
C ALA A 242 -34.55 -12.27 -2.95
N ALA A 243 -35.25 -11.40 -3.67
CA ALA A 243 -36.71 -11.40 -3.72
C ALA A 243 -37.26 -12.69 -4.36
N LEU A 244 -36.69 -13.09 -5.49
CA LEU A 244 -37.07 -14.31 -6.19
C LEU A 244 -36.75 -15.57 -5.37
N TYR A 245 -35.64 -15.58 -4.66
CA TYR A 245 -35.30 -16.65 -3.72
C TYR A 245 -36.37 -16.80 -2.63
N ARG A 246 -36.81 -15.69 -2.01
CA ARG A 246 -37.88 -15.71 -1.00
C ARG A 246 -39.20 -16.23 -1.59
N GLU A 247 -39.55 -15.79 -2.79
CA GLU A 247 -40.76 -16.28 -3.48
C GLU A 247 -40.66 -17.78 -3.78
N HIS A 248 -39.54 -18.24 -4.34
CA HIS A 248 -39.30 -19.65 -4.62
C HIS A 248 -39.41 -20.51 -3.34
N ARG A 249 -38.81 -20.08 -2.22
CA ARG A 249 -38.92 -20.76 -0.93
C ARG A 249 -40.36 -20.85 -0.44
N ARG A 250 -41.14 -19.77 -0.58
CA ARG A 250 -42.57 -19.74 -0.23
C ARG A 250 -43.36 -20.73 -1.11
N LEU A 251 -43.15 -20.71 -2.42
CA LEU A 251 -43.85 -21.60 -3.36
C LEU A 251 -43.49 -23.08 -3.12
N ALA A 252 -42.21 -23.38 -2.86
CA ALA A 252 -41.76 -24.73 -2.53
C ALA A 252 -42.43 -25.26 -1.25
N PHE A 253 -42.49 -24.44 -0.20
CA PHE A 253 -43.22 -24.77 1.02
C PHE A 253 -44.70 -25.07 0.75
N CYS A 254 -45.37 -24.23 -0.06
CA CYS A 254 -46.77 -24.45 -0.43
C CYS A 254 -46.98 -25.75 -1.23
N VAL A 255 -46.07 -26.08 -2.14
CA VAL A 255 -46.08 -27.35 -2.89
C VAL A 255 -45.97 -28.53 -1.93
N ASP A 256 -45.02 -28.50 -1.00
CA ASP A 256 -44.81 -29.57 -0.03
C ASP A 256 -46.00 -29.72 0.93
N ALA A 257 -46.55 -28.61 1.44
CA ALA A 257 -47.74 -28.62 2.28
C ALA A 257 -48.95 -29.22 1.54
N ARG A 258 -49.14 -28.91 0.24
CA ARG A 258 -50.22 -29.48 -0.58
C ARG A 258 -50.01 -30.97 -0.82
N ARG A 259 -48.78 -31.41 -1.07
CA ARG A 259 -48.41 -32.84 -1.21
C ARG A 259 -48.65 -33.60 0.09
N GLN A 260 -48.24 -33.05 1.23
CA GLN A 260 -48.48 -33.65 2.54
C GLN A 260 -49.98 -33.78 2.83
N ARG A 261 -50.77 -32.72 2.59
CA ARG A 261 -52.24 -32.80 2.75
C ARG A 261 -52.88 -33.85 1.83
N ALA A 262 -52.42 -33.98 0.58
CA ALA A 262 -52.90 -35.01 -0.33
C ALA A 262 -52.57 -36.42 0.21
N ARG A 263 -51.35 -36.65 0.70
CA ARG A 263 -50.95 -37.91 1.37
C ARG A 263 -51.77 -38.17 2.63
N TRP A 264 -52.07 -37.15 3.42
CA TRP A 264 -52.93 -37.27 4.60
C TRP A 264 -54.37 -37.66 4.24
N ARG A 265 -54.96 -37.06 3.19
CA ARG A 265 -56.30 -37.43 2.70
C ARG A 265 -56.39 -38.88 2.24
N SER A 266 -55.29 -39.47 1.73
CA SER A 266 -55.26 -40.89 1.38
C SER A 266 -55.19 -41.85 2.59
N LEU A 267 -54.86 -41.36 3.79
CA LEU A 267 -54.84 -42.16 5.02
C LEU A 267 -56.23 -42.10 5.67
N LYS A 268 -57.01 -43.19 5.60
CA LYS A 268 -58.37 -43.27 6.17
C LYS A 268 -58.37 -42.95 7.68
N GLY A 269 -59.35 -42.16 8.13
CA GLY A 269 -59.73 -42.04 9.55
C GLY A 269 -59.04 -40.95 10.37
N ARG A 270 -58.24 -40.05 9.78
CA ARG A 270 -57.64 -38.91 10.51
C ARG A 270 -58.06 -37.56 9.95
N PRO A 271 -58.45 -36.59 10.79
CA PRO A 271 -58.73 -35.24 10.33
C PRO A 271 -57.47 -34.62 9.73
N PRO A 272 -57.58 -33.84 8.64
CA PRO A 272 -56.43 -33.19 8.03
C PRO A 272 -55.78 -32.22 9.03
N PRO A 273 -54.45 -32.05 9.00
CA PRO A 273 -53.80 -31.04 9.81
C PRO A 273 -54.35 -29.65 9.47
N ALA A 274 -54.52 -28.80 10.50
CA ALA A 274 -54.96 -27.42 10.33
C ALA A 274 -54.07 -26.68 9.32
N PRO A 275 -54.61 -25.70 8.58
CA PRO A 275 -53.79 -24.87 7.74
C PRO A 275 -52.69 -24.20 8.56
N VAL A 276 -51.46 -24.19 8.05
CA VAL A 276 -50.38 -23.43 8.71
C VAL A 276 -50.79 -21.96 8.68
N ALA A 277 -50.94 -21.35 9.86
CA ALA A 277 -51.34 -19.96 9.97
C ALA A 277 -50.33 -19.05 9.24
N GLY A 278 -50.83 -18.11 8.44
CA GLY A 278 -50.01 -17.17 7.65
C GLY A 278 -49.51 -17.68 6.30
N SER A 279 -49.93 -18.87 5.84
CA SER A 279 -49.56 -19.37 4.50
C SER A 279 -50.55 -18.87 3.42
N ASP A 280 -50.33 -17.68 2.87
CA ASP A 280 -50.99 -17.24 1.63
C ASP A 280 -50.42 -18.04 0.44
N CYS A 281 -50.82 -19.31 0.34
CA CYS A 281 -50.44 -20.19 -0.76
C CYS A 281 -51.37 -19.92 -1.95
N PRO A 282 -50.83 -19.56 -3.14
CA PRO A 282 -51.66 -19.36 -4.32
C PRO A 282 -52.37 -20.66 -4.71
N GLY A 283 -53.64 -20.55 -5.09
CA GLY A 283 -54.50 -21.70 -5.41
C GLY A 283 -54.16 -22.34 -6.74
N ASP A 284 -54.14 -21.53 -7.80
CA ASP A 284 -53.96 -21.98 -9.19
C ASP A 284 -52.49 -21.91 -9.63
N GLU A 285 -52.11 -22.83 -10.52
CA GLU A 285 -50.78 -22.92 -11.15
C GLU A 285 -49.59 -22.98 -10.19
N LEU A 286 -49.79 -23.36 -8.92
CA LEU A 286 -48.74 -23.38 -7.90
C LEU A 286 -47.47 -24.13 -8.35
N HIS A 287 -47.62 -25.29 -9.01
CA HIS A 287 -46.48 -26.06 -9.53
C HIS A 287 -45.76 -25.33 -10.68
N THR A 288 -46.50 -24.76 -11.63
CA THR A 288 -45.94 -23.98 -12.75
C THR A 288 -45.20 -22.75 -12.25
N ARG A 289 -45.80 -21.99 -11.32
CA ARG A 289 -45.16 -20.82 -10.69
C ARG A 289 -43.88 -21.20 -9.94
N ALA A 290 -43.90 -22.33 -9.22
CA ALA A 290 -42.71 -22.82 -8.52
C ALA A 290 -41.58 -23.20 -9.50
N LEU A 291 -41.91 -23.88 -10.61
CA LEU A 291 -40.94 -24.23 -11.66
C LEU A 291 -40.35 -23.00 -12.33
N ASN A 292 -41.19 -22.03 -12.70
CA ASN A 292 -40.74 -20.78 -13.33
C ASN A 292 -39.84 -19.98 -12.38
N ALA A 293 -40.21 -19.86 -11.10
CA ALA A 293 -39.40 -19.19 -10.10
C ALA A 293 -38.03 -19.88 -9.92
N ALA A 294 -37.99 -21.22 -9.92
CA ALA A 294 -36.74 -21.97 -9.84
C ALA A 294 -35.85 -21.75 -11.08
N GLY A 295 -36.44 -21.71 -12.28
CA GLY A 295 -35.73 -21.43 -13.54
C GLY A 295 -35.08 -20.05 -13.55
N LEU A 296 -35.90 -19.02 -13.31
CA LEU A 296 -35.43 -17.63 -13.23
C LEU A 296 -34.37 -17.42 -12.15
N LEU A 297 -34.50 -18.13 -11.01
CA LEU A 297 -33.54 -18.04 -9.92
C LEU A 297 -32.19 -18.62 -10.31
N ARG A 298 -32.18 -19.76 -11.03
CA ARG A 298 -30.95 -20.34 -11.58
C ARG A 298 -30.32 -19.41 -12.60
N GLU A 299 -31.08 -18.80 -13.51
CA GLU A 299 -30.56 -17.86 -14.50
C GLU A 299 -29.84 -16.67 -13.83
N LEU A 300 -30.50 -15.99 -12.89
CA LEU A 300 -29.90 -14.89 -12.12
C LEU A 300 -28.68 -15.33 -11.31
N GLU A 301 -28.70 -16.56 -10.78
CA GLU A 301 -27.56 -17.11 -10.04
C GLU A 301 -26.35 -17.32 -10.94
N ARG A 302 -26.54 -17.81 -12.18
CA ARG A 302 -25.45 -17.92 -13.16
C ARG A 302 -24.91 -16.54 -13.53
N GLU A 303 -25.80 -15.59 -13.81
CA GLU A 303 -25.41 -14.23 -14.17
C GLU A 303 -24.60 -13.52 -13.08
N LEU A 304 -24.94 -13.73 -11.81
CA LEU A 304 -24.26 -13.10 -10.68
C LEU A 304 -22.99 -13.87 -10.28
N PHE A 305 -23.08 -15.20 -10.16
CA PHE A 305 -22.08 -15.97 -9.42
C PHE A 305 -21.34 -16.99 -10.27
N GLU A 306 -21.69 -17.21 -11.53
CA GLU A 306 -20.84 -17.97 -12.44
C GLU A 306 -19.86 -17.03 -13.17
N PRO A 307 -18.65 -17.50 -13.52
CA PRO A 307 -17.76 -16.70 -14.34
C PRO A 307 -18.45 -16.46 -15.69
N ALA A 308 -18.51 -15.20 -16.12
CA ALA A 308 -18.89 -14.90 -17.50
C ALA A 308 -17.93 -15.67 -18.42
N SER A 309 -18.48 -16.48 -19.34
CA SER A 309 -17.68 -17.13 -20.38
C SER A 309 -16.80 -16.06 -21.04
N PRO A 310 -15.48 -16.27 -21.15
CA PRO A 310 -14.58 -15.24 -21.67
C PRO A 310 -15.01 -14.86 -23.08
N GLY A 311 -15.49 -13.63 -23.25
CA GLY A 311 -15.76 -13.05 -24.56
C GLY A 311 -14.46 -12.86 -25.35
N PRO A 312 -14.54 -12.76 -26.69
CA PRO A 312 -13.38 -12.74 -27.59
C PRO A 312 -12.42 -11.56 -27.40
N GLU A 313 -12.75 -10.55 -26.59
CA GLU A 313 -11.85 -9.44 -26.29
C GLU A 313 -10.67 -9.81 -25.36
N ASN A 314 -10.80 -10.85 -24.54
CA ASN A 314 -9.68 -11.32 -23.70
C ASN A 314 -8.60 -12.06 -24.51
N ALA A 315 -8.86 -12.41 -25.78
CA ALA A 315 -7.89 -13.06 -26.66
C ALA A 315 -7.05 -12.07 -27.48
N ARG A 316 -7.42 -10.78 -27.53
CA ARG A 316 -6.72 -9.78 -28.37
C ARG A 316 -5.66 -8.95 -27.65
N ALA A 317 -5.49 -9.11 -26.34
CA ALA A 317 -4.42 -8.44 -25.59
C ALA A 317 -3.08 -9.18 -25.64
N GLU A 318 -3.03 -10.38 -26.21
CA GLU A 318 -1.80 -11.14 -26.48
C GLU A 318 -1.53 -11.16 -27.99
N GLY A 319 -1.17 -9.99 -28.53
CA GLY A 319 -0.54 -9.87 -29.86
C GLY A 319 0.97 -10.14 -29.78
N PRO A 320 1.62 -10.58 -30.86
CA PRO A 320 2.71 -11.56 -30.84
C PRO A 320 4.03 -10.99 -30.32
N LYS A 321 4.77 -11.84 -29.59
CA LYS A 321 6.23 -11.73 -29.52
C LYS A 321 6.77 -12.04 -30.90
N THR A 322 7.22 -11.03 -31.62
CA THR A 322 8.17 -11.23 -32.72
C THR A 322 9.58 -11.24 -32.14
N GLU A 323 10.28 -12.31 -32.49
CA GLU A 323 11.71 -12.56 -32.29
C GLU A 323 12.61 -11.47 -32.86
#